data_AF-A0A3L8P805-F1
#
_entry.id   AF-A0A3L8P805-F1
#
_cell.length_a   1.000
_cell.length_b   1.000
_cell.length_c   1.000
_cell.angle_alpha   90.00
_cell.angle_beta   90.00
_cell.angle_gamma   90.00
#
_symmetry.space_group_name_H-M   'P 1'
#
loop_
_entity.id
_entity.type
_entity.pdbx_description
1 polymer ?
#
loop_
_entity_poly.entity_id
_entity_poly.type
_entity_poly.pdbx_seq_one_letter_code
_entity_poly.pdbx_strand_id
1 'polypeptide(L)'
;QAFGASLRGGLLLYGPPGCGKTFIARAVAGELGLRFLTASIADVMGEHFGQTEKNLQKLFASARSYAPIVMFLDEIDALGARRSSIGTGWSGMRAI
;
A
#
# COMPACT_ATOMS: atom_id res chain seq x y z
N GLN A 1 12.86 -24.55 -15.77
CA GLN A 1 12.43 -24.96 -14.42
C GLN A 1 12.32 -23.69 -13.58
N ALA A 2 11.11 -23.18 -13.32
CA ALA A 2 10.88 -22.06 -12.42
C ALA A 2 10.44 -22.62 -11.06
N PHE A 3 11.25 -22.36 -10.04
CA PHE A 3 11.13 -22.91 -8.69
C PHE A 3 9.82 -22.44 -8.03
N GLY A 4 8.84 -23.34 -7.92
CA GLY A 4 8.27 -23.79 -6.63
C GLY A 4 7.73 -22.78 -5.60
N ALA A 5 7.57 -21.49 -5.89
CA ALA A 5 6.83 -20.58 -5.03
C ALA A 5 5.42 -20.41 -5.62
N SER A 6 4.41 -20.83 -4.87
CA SER A 6 3.03 -20.44 -5.17
C SER A 6 2.97 -18.91 -5.30
N LEU A 7 2.68 -18.37 -6.48
CA LEU A 7 2.44 -16.94 -6.76
C LEU A 7 1.13 -16.46 -6.10
N ARG A 8 0.91 -16.82 -4.84
CA ARG A 8 -0.19 -16.34 -3.98
C ARG A 8 0.19 -15.04 -3.26
N GLY A 9 1.40 -14.51 -3.50
CA GLY A 9 1.92 -13.30 -2.87
C GLY A 9 2.24 -12.24 -3.93
N GLY A 10 1.85 -10.99 -3.65
CA GLY A 10 2.14 -9.85 -4.53
C GLY A 10 3.64 -9.58 -4.71
N LEU A 11 3.97 -8.69 -5.64
CA LEU A 11 5.33 -8.28 -5.95
C LEU A 11 5.64 -6.93 -5.29
N LEU A 12 6.77 -6.82 -4.60
CA LEU A 12 7.29 -5.56 -4.08
C LEU A 12 8.38 -5.03 -5.02
N LEU A 13 8.18 -3.84 -5.56
CA LEU A 13 9.18 -3.13 -6.38
C LEU A 13 9.88 -2.07 -5.52
N TYR A 14 11.20 -2.16 -5.34
CA TYR A 14 12.00 -1.23 -4.55
C TYR A 14 13.15 -0.62 -5.35
N GLY A 15 13.63 0.56 -4.95
CA GLY A 15 14.79 1.27 -5.51
C GLY A 15 14.56 2.78 -5.67
N PRO A 16 15.54 3.53 -6.19
CA PRO A 16 15.48 4.99 -6.31
C PRO A 16 14.25 5.50 -7.11
N PRO A 17 13.81 6.74 -6.86
CA PRO A 17 12.78 7.38 -7.69
C PRO A 17 13.26 7.48 -9.14
N GLY A 18 12.34 7.34 -10.09
CA GLY A 18 12.65 7.42 -11.53
C GLY A 18 13.10 6.11 -12.18
N CYS A 19 13.26 5.00 -11.44
CA CYS A 19 13.58 3.68 -12.02
C CYS A 19 12.40 2.97 -12.73
N GLY A 20 11.30 3.66 -13.00
CA GLY A 20 10.18 3.10 -13.77
C GLY A 20 9.32 2.04 -13.07
N LYS A 21 9.25 2.00 -11.73
CA LYS A 21 8.48 0.99 -10.96
C LYS A 21 6.99 1.02 -11.29
N THR A 22 6.41 2.21 -11.29
CA THR A 22 5.00 2.43 -11.67
C THR A 22 4.77 2.13 -13.15
N PHE A 23 5.78 2.43 -14.00
CA PHE A 23 5.72 2.16 -15.43
C PHE A 23 5.69 0.66 -15.75
N ILE A 24 6.58 -0.12 -15.14
CA ILE A 24 6.62 -1.58 -15.37
C ILE A 24 5.34 -2.26 -14.86
N ALA A 25 4.78 -1.82 -13.73
CA ALA A 25 3.52 -2.36 -13.22
C ALA A 25 2.34 -2.11 -14.19
N ARG A 26 2.26 -0.90 -14.75
CA ARG A 26 1.24 -0.55 -15.74
C ARG A 26 1.44 -1.31 -17.06
N ALA A 27 2.68 -1.43 -17.52
CA ALA A 27 3.02 -2.18 -18.74
C ALA A 27 2.62 -3.64 -18.60
N VAL A 28 2.95 -4.29 -17.47
CA VAL A 28 2.55 -5.68 -17.19
C VAL A 28 1.04 -5.85 -17.20
N ALA A 29 0.29 -4.93 -16.60
CA ALA A 29 -1.18 -5.00 -16.64
C ALA A 29 -1.73 -4.88 -18.08
N GLY A 30 -1.13 -4.00 -18.89
CA GLY A 30 -1.47 -3.83 -20.30
C GLY A 30 -1.18 -5.08 -21.14
N GLU A 31 0.01 -5.67 -20.99
CA GLU A 31 0.43 -6.91 -21.67
C GLU A 31 -0.46 -8.09 -21.28
N LEU A 32 -0.94 -8.14 -20.03
CA LEU A 32 -1.87 -9.18 -19.56
C LEU A 32 -3.34 -8.89 -19.95
N GLY A 33 -3.65 -7.72 -20.52
CA GLY A 33 -5.02 -7.30 -20.82
C GLY A 33 -5.90 -7.17 -19.57
N LEU A 34 -5.30 -6.93 -18.40
CA LEU A 34 -6.00 -6.84 -17.12
C LEU A 34 -6.28 -5.39 -16.75
N ARG A 35 -7.35 -5.17 -15.98
CA ARG A 35 -7.59 -3.86 -15.38
C ARG A 35 -6.46 -3.50 -14.41
N PHE A 36 -6.02 -2.25 -14.47
CA PHE A 36 -4.97 -1.72 -13.61
C PHE A 36 -5.57 -0.75 -12.58
N LEU A 37 -5.54 -1.15 -11.31
CA LEU A 37 -5.97 -0.31 -10.18
C LEU A 37 -4.74 0.24 -9.47
N THR A 38 -4.62 1.56 -9.34
CA THR A 38 -3.54 2.22 -8.60
C THR A 38 -4.08 2.87 -7.35
N ALA A 39 -3.38 2.73 -6.22
CA ALA A 39 -3.63 3.50 -5.01
C ALA A 39 -2.30 3.88 -4.35
N SER A 40 -2.13 5.15 -3.98
CA SER A 40 -1.07 5.53 -3.03
C SER A 40 -1.52 5.13 -1.64
N ILE A 41 -0.60 4.52 -0.89
CA ILE A 41 -0.82 4.18 0.50
C ILE A 41 -0.92 5.44 1.37
N ALA A 42 -0.21 6.52 1.02
CA ALA A 42 -0.32 7.80 1.72
C ALA A 42 -1.75 8.35 1.69
N ASP A 43 -2.43 8.28 0.53
CA ASP A 43 -3.83 8.73 0.37
C ASP A 43 -4.82 7.91 1.20
N VAL A 44 -4.53 6.63 1.41
CA VAL A 44 -5.39 5.72 2.18
C VAL A 44 -5.21 5.92 3.68
N MET A 45 -4.02 6.33 4.11
CA MET A 45 -3.71 6.68 5.50
C MET A 45 -4.28 8.06 5.85
N GLY A 46 -5.53 8.08 6.31
CA GLY A 46 -6.16 9.30 6.82
C GLY A 46 -5.50 9.83 8.10
N GLU A 47 -5.71 11.11 8.39
CA GLU A 47 -5.20 11.80 9.59
C GLU A 47 -5.77 11.23 10.92
N HIS A 48 -6.85 10.46 10.86
CA HIS A 48 -7.55 9.91 12.02
C HIS A 48 -7.44 8.38 12.10
N PHE A 49 -6.96 7.89 13.25
CA PHE A 49 -6.89 6.46 13.56
C PHE A 49 -8.28 5.81 13.50
N GLY A 50 -8.48 4.92 12.53
CA GLY A 50 -9.73 4.16 12.32
C GLY A 50 -10.39 4.36 10.96
N GLN A 51 -10.16 5.50 10.29
CA GLN A 51 -10.66 5.73 8.93
C GLN A 51 -9.85 4.96 7.87
N THR A 52 -8.53 4.82 8.11
CA THR A 52 -7.60 4.10 7.25
C THR A 52 -8.00 2.64 7.01
N GLU A 53 -8.40 1.91 8.05
CA GLU A 53 -8.77 0.50 7.93
C GLU A 53 -10.04 0.32 7.07
N LYS A 54 -11.05 1.18 7.27
CA LYS A 54 -12.27 1.17 6.46
C LYS A 54 -11.97 1.49 5.00
N ASN A 55 -11.09 2.45 4.74
CA ASN A 55 -10.70 2.81 3.38
C ASN A 55 -9.94 1.66 2.70
N LEU A 56 -8.99 1.04 3.40
CA LEU A 56 -8.24 -0.11 2.91
C LEU A 56 -9.18 -1.30 2.62
N GLN A 57 -10.12 -1.59 3.52
CA GLN A 57 -11.10 -2.66 3.34
C GLN A 57 -11.98 -2.41 2.11
N LYS A 58 -12.46 -1.18 1.90
CA LYS A 58 -13.22 -0.79 0.71
C LYS A 58 -12.40 -0.91 -0.57
N LEU A 59 -11.14 -0.46 -0.54
CA LEU A 59 -10.22 -0.56 -1.67
C LEU A 59 -10.04 -2.02 -2.10
N PHE A 60 -9.73 -2.92 -1.16
CA PHE A 60 -9.59 -4.34 -1.46
C PHE A 60 -10.91 -5.01 -1.84
N ALA A 61 -12.05 -4.60 -1.28
CA ALA A 61 -13.36 -5.11 -1.69
C ALA A 61 -13.69 -4.73 -3.14
N SER A 62 -13.41 -3.48 -3.52
CA SER A 62 -13.57 -2.99 -4.89
C SER A 62 -12.63 -3.74 -5.84
N ALA A 63 -11.36 -3.88 -5.49
CA ALA A 63 -10.39 -4.69 -6.24
C ALA A 63 -10.88 -6.12 -6.52
N ARG A 64 -11.43 -6.79 -5.50
CA ARG A 64 -12.00 -8.15 -5.63
C ARG A 64 -13.22 -8.19 -6.56
N SER A 65 -14.09 -7.18 -6.52
CA SER A 65 -15.26 -7.11 -7.42
C SER A 65 -14.88 -6.94 -8.90
N TYR A 66 -13.70 -6.38 -9.17
CA TYR A 66 -13.20 -6.17 -10.52
C TYR A 66 -12.30 -7.31 -11.03
N ALA A 67 -12.06 -8.37 -10.25
CA ALA A 67 -11.17 -9.46 -10.64
C ALA A 67 -11.57 -10.08 -12.00
N PRO A 68 -10.60 -10.44 -12.86
CA PRO A 68 -9.14 -10.39 -12.66
C PRO A 68 -8.55 -8.98 -12.88
N ILE A 69 -7.68 -8.51 -11.96
CA ILE A 69 -7.01 -7.21 -12.03
C ILE A 69 -5.54 -7.28 -11.58
N VAL A 70 -4.77 -6.26 -11.96
CA VAL A 70 -3.50 -5.91 -11.34
C VAL A 70 -3.73 -4.70 -10.42
N MET A 71 -3.44 -4.88 -9.13
CA MET A 71 -3.49 -3.80 -8.14
C MET A 71 -2.07 -3.33 -7.81
N PHE A 72 -1.79 -2.06 -8.03
CA PHE A 72 -0.53 -1.42 -7.72
C PHE A 72 -0.68 -0.48 -6.52
N LEU A 73 0.10 -0.74 -5.48
CA LEU A 73 0.18 0.06 -4.27
C LEU A 73 1.49 0.84 -4.30
N ASP A 74 1.41 2.16 -4.40
CA ASP A 74 2.56 3.06 -4.38
C ASP A 74 2.82 3.59 -2.96
N GLU A 75 4.04 4.08 -2.72
CA GLU A 75 4.44 4.72 -1.45
C GLU A 75 4.17 3.84 -0.20
N ILE A 76 4.39 2.53 -0.32
CA ILE A 76 4.18 1.59 0.79
C ILE A 76 5.09 1.87 1.99
N ASP A 77 6.22 2.54 1.75
CA ASP A 77 7.12 3.05 2.77
C ASP A 77 6.46 4.09 3.68
N ALA A 78 5.38 4.74 3.25
CA ALA A 78 4.58 5.60 4.11
C ALA A 78 4.01 4.85 5.33
N LEU A 79 3.65 3.56 5.20
CA LEU A 79 3.23 2.72 6.35
C LEU A 79 4.36 2.47 7.35
N GLY A 80 5.61 2.52 6.89
CA GLY A 80 6.81 2.24 7.67
C GLY A 80 7.32 3.42 8.49
N ALA A 81 6.76 4.62 8.31
CA ALA A 81 7.02 5.76 9.18
C ALA A 81 6.57 5.39 10.61
N ARG A 82 7.52 4.99 11.44
CA ARG A 82 7.30 4.59 12.84
C ARG A 82 6.29 5.53 13.50
N ARG A 83 5.32 4.95 14.21
CA ARG A 83 4.52 5.59 15.29
C ARG A 83 5.40 6.12 16.46
N SER A 84 6.65 6.51 16.23
CA SER A 84 7.61 6.92 17.25
C SER A 84 7.43 8.36 17.74
N SER A 85 6.30 9.01 17.43
CA SER A 85 5.95 10.33 17.98
C SER A 85 4.70 10.34 18.88
N ILE A 86 4.14 9.18 19.25
CA ILE A 86 3.23 9.09 20.41
C ILE A 86 4.06 8.71 21.63
N GLY A 87 4.95 9.62 22.03
CA GLY A 87 5.93 9.35 23.07
C GLY A 87 6.58 10.59 23.68
N THR A 88 5.98 11.79 23.62
CA THR A 88 6.35 12.91 24.50
C THR A 88 5.25 13.96 24.53
N GLY A 89 4.21 13.69 25.32
CA GLY A 89 3.07 14.59 25.49
C GLY A 89 2.31 14.38 26.80
N TRP A 90 2.99 13.91 27.86
CA TRP A 90 2.47 14.00 29.23
C TRP A 90 3.02 15.28 29.87
N SER A 91 2.51 16.42 29.38
CA SER A 91 2.62 17.69 30.07
C SER A 91 1.52 17.75 31.13
N GLY A 92 1.88 17.43 32.37
CA GLY A 92 1.12 17.79 33.56
C GLY A 92 0.15 16.74 34.09
N MET A 93 0.56 16.04 35.17
CA MET A 93 -0.16 16.05 36.45
C MET A 93 0.56 15.21 37.52
N ARG A 94 0.98 15.92 38.58
CA ARG A 94 1.08 15.56 40.01
C ARG A 94 1.91 14.35 40.48
N ALA A 95 2.97 14.66 41.23
CA ALA A 95 3.17 14.14 42.59
C ALA A 95 3.97 15.18 43.40
N ILE A 96 3.27 15.91 44.27
CA ILE A 96 3.81 16.38 45.55
C ILE A 96 3.36 15.40 46.61
#